data_AF-A0A840UM04-F1
#
_entry.id   AF-A0A840UM04-F1
#
_cell.length_a   1.000
_cell.length_b   1.000
_cell.length_c   1.000
_cell.angle_alpha   90.00
_cell.angle_beta   90.00
_cell.angle_gamma   90.00
#
_symmetry.space_group_name_H-M   'P 1'
#
loop_
_entity.id
_entity.type
_entity.pdbx_description
1 polymer ?
#
loop_
_entity_poly.entity_id
_entity_poly.type
_entity_poly.pdbx_seq_one_letter_code
_entity_poly.pdbx_strand_id
1 'polypeptide(L)' 'MTDELKQKLQGRIMELKRRMTYDANDLEYETHLHMMRDLQRILDIQNKKSK' A
#
# COMPACT_ATOMS: atom_id res chain seq x y z
N MET A 1 8.20 -14.66 -0.23
CA MET A 1 8.00 -13.46 -1.07
C MET A 1 9.34 -13.00 -1.57
N THR A 2 9.52 -12.70 -2.87
CA THR A 2 10.81 -12.20 -3.39
C THR A 2 10.99 -10.72 -3.03
N ASP A 3 12.23 -10.29 -2.80
CA ASP A 3 12.55 -8.88 -2.49
C ASP A 3 12.06 -7.91 -3.57
N GLU A 4 12.11 -8.31 -4.83
CA GLU A 4 11.57 -7.52 -5.94
C GLU A 4 10.05 -7.26 -5.80
N LEU A 5 9.28 -8.28 -5.43
CA LEU A 5 7.84 -8.15 -5.24
C LEU A 5 7.53 -7.25 -4.03
N LYS A 6 8.34 -7.34 -2.98
CA LYS A 6 8.23 -6.50 -1.78
C LYS A 6 8.48 -5.03 -2.12
N GLN A 7 9.54 -4.75 -2.90
CA GLN A 7 9.87 -3.40 -3.37
C GLN A 7 8.78 -2.85 -4.28
N LYS A 8 8.23 -3.64 -5.20
CA LYS A 8 7.10 -3.23 -6.07
C LYS A 8 5.86 -2.85 -5.25
N LEU A 9 5.52 -3.65 -4.25
CA LEU A 9 4.39 -3.36 -3.36
C LEU A 9 4.61 -2.12 -2.50
N GLN A 10 5.81 -1.95 -1.95
CA GLN A 10 6.19 -0.73 -1.22
C GLN A 10 6.15 0.51 -2.11
N GLY A 11 6.62 0.40 -3.35
CA GLY A 11 6.53 1.48 -4.34
C GLY A 11 5.10 1.90 -4.61
N ARG A 12 4.19 0.94 -4.77
CA ARG A 12 2.76 1.21 -4.99
C ARG A 12 2.08 1.85 -3.78
N ILE A 13 2.46 1.46 -2.57
CA ILE A 13 2.00 2.11 -1.33
C ILE A 13 2.48 3.57 -1.26
N MET A 14 3.75 3.84 -1.61
CA MET A 14 4.28 5.21 -1.64
C MET A 14 3.59 6.08 -2.68
N GLU A 15 3.25 5.52 -3.84
CA GLU A 15 2.51 6.24 -4.87
C GLU A 15 1.08 6.57 -4.40
N LEU A 16 0.36 5.59 -3.85
CA LEU A 16 -0.99 5.81 -3.30
C LEU A 16 -0.97 6.85 -2.18
N LYS A 17 0.02 6.80 -1.28
CA LYS A 17 0.18 7.78 -0.21
C LYS A 17 0.40 9.20 -0.75
N ARG A 18 1.17 9.34 -1.83
CA ARG A 18 1.36 10.63 -2.51
C ARG A 18 0.06 11.13 -3.12
N ARG A 19 -0.65 10.29 -3.90
CA ARG A 19 -1.93 10.63 -4.51
C ARG A 19 -2.96 11.08 -3.46
N MET A 20 -3.12 10.31 -2.38
CA MET A 20 -3.99 10.68 -1.25
C MET A 20 -3.68 12.03 -0.61
N THR A 21 -2.45 12.51 -0.68
CA THR A 21 -2.09 13.85 -0.18
C THR A 21 -2.65 14.96 -1.09
N TYR A 22 -2.76 14.69 -2.39
CA TYR A 22 -3.35 15.59 -3.38
C TYR A 22 -4.88 15.43 -3.45
N ASP A 23 -5.38 14.19 -3.37
CA ASP A 23 -6.80 13.82 -3.49
C ASP A 23 -7.54 13.89 -2.15
N ALA A 24 -7.00 14.54 -1.11
CA ALA A 24 -7.57 14.57 0.24
C ALA A 24 -9.00 15.14 0.32
N ASN A 25 -9.44 15.86 -0.72
CA ASN A 25 -10.79 16.42 -0.84
C ASN A 25 -11.67 15.69 -1.88
N ASP A 26 -11.18 14.61 -2.49
CA ASP A 26 -11.87 13.88 -3.54
C ASP A 26 -12.47 12.56 -3.02
N LEU A 27 -13.54 12.14 -3.69
CA LEU A 27 -14.25 10.88 -3.40
C LEU A 27 -13.32 9.65 -3.49
N GLU A 28 -12.21 9.78 -4.22
CA GLU A 28 -11.22 8.72 -4.39
C GLU A 28 -10.29 8.50 -3.19
N TYR A 29 -10.28 9.43 -2.21
CA TYR A 29 -9.43 9.32 -1.01
C TYR A 29 -9.69 8.03 -0.23
N GLU A 30 -10.96 7.72 0.05
CA GLU A 30 -11.34 6.50 0.78
C GLU A 30 -10.95 5.24 0.00
N THR A 31 -11.14 5.25 -1.32
CA THR A 31 -10.75 4.14 -2.20
C THR A 31 -9.23 3.91 -2.15
N HIS A 32 -8.43 4.98 -2.21
CA HIS A 32 -6.98 4.90 -2.11
C HIS A 32 -6.52 4.46 -0.71
N LEU A 33 -7.21 4.90 0.35
CA LEU A 33 -6.95 4.47 1.72
C LEU A 33 -7.19 2.96 1.89
N HIS A 34 -8.30 2.45 1.34
CA HIS A 34 -8.62 1.02 1.36
C HIS A 34 -7.56 0.20 0.61
N MET A 35 -7.20 0.61 -0.62
CA MET A 35 -6.13 -0.06 -1.38
C MET A 35 -4.79 -0.06 -0.62
N MET A 36 -4.41 1.06 -0.01
CA MET A 36 -3.19 1.15 0.78
C MET A 36 -3.19 0.18 1.96
N ARG A 37 -4.31 0.08 2.70
CA ARG A 37 -4.45 -0.82 3.85
C ARG A 37 -4.37 -2.30 3.45
N ASP A 38 -4.96 -2.69 2.32
CA ASP A 38 -4.86 -4.08 1.85
C ASP A 38 -3.45 -4.44 1.40
N LEU A 39 -2.76 -3.54 0.69
CA LEU A 39 -1.36 -3.75 0.30
C LEU A 39 -0.45 -3.85 1.54
N GLN A 40 -0.68 -3.00 2.55
CA GLN A 40 0.05 -3.04 3.81
C GLN A 40 -0.23 -4.34 4.59
N ARG A 41 -1.47 -4.83 4.59
CA ARG A 41 -1.86 -6.10 5.21
C ARG A 41 -1.17 -7.28 4.52
N ILE A 42 -1.10 -7.30 3.20
CA ILE A 42 -0.38 -8.33 2.45
C ILE A 42 1.10 -8.34 2.89
N LEU A 43 1.73 -7.18 2.98
CA LEU A 43 3.11 -7.07 3.47
C LEU A 43 3.26 -7.56 4.91
N ASP A 44 2.34 -7.20 5.81
CA ASP A 44 2.36 -7.63 7.22
C ASP A 44 2.24 -9.16 7.35
N ILE A 45 1.31 -9.77 6.61
CA ILE A 45 1.11 -11.22 6.59
C ILE A 45 2.37 -11.93 6.09
N GLN A 46 2.99 -11.44 5.03
CA GLN A 46 4.24 -12.02 4.50
C GLN A 46 5.40 -11.85 5.49
N ASN A 47 5.47 -10.72 6.18
CA ASN A 47 6.49 -10.47 7.19
C ASN A 47 6.30 -11.33 8.44
N LYS A 48 5.06 -11.58 8.86
CA LYS A 48 4.72 -12.48 9.98
C LYS A 48 4.94 -13.96 9.66
N LYS A 49 4.70 -14.40 8.42
CA LYS A 49 4.99 -15.79 8.00
C LYS A 49 6.48 -16.11 7.92
N SER A 50 7.35 -15.10 7.89
CA SER A 50 8.79 -15.26 7.81
C SER A 50 9.48 -15.29 9.20
N LYS A 51 8.70 -15.40 10.28
CA LYS A 51 9.15 -15.45 11.67
C LYS A 51 8.73 -16.78 12.29
#